data_AF-A0A239QRM3-F1
#
_entry.id   AF-A0A239QRM3-F1
#
_cell.length_a   1.000
_cell.length_b   1.000
_cell.length_c   1.000
_cell.angle_alpha   90.00
_cell.angle_beta   90.00
_cell.angle_gamma   90.00
#
_symmetry.space_group_name_H-M   'P 1'
#
loop_
_entity.id
_entity.type
_entity.pdbx_description
1 polymer ?
#
loop_
_entity_poly.entity_id
_entity_poly.type
_entity_poly.pdbx_seq_one_letter_code
_entity_poly.pdbx_strand_id
1 'polypeptide(L)'
;MKLEALQAARFDDAESEQWRHDIIEWLSEAAKTKSTRQPSLYLGVLDQVSDALNGLPTSTTEFRRFVGLDYNSSRPTSAQNLAVTLRGLPLPAPKEIPKSYIELLEREIRVRTERLDDLSSSITETEAALQERQHTLESLAQDVETLRAEIDQERANIASVSETTKTEIDSEWTRIRDDWDGMRQQADAKRDAEALDHIATLAATTRAAEVLAQHAAGSLKAADWNERAKRERRAAQWIRAGALAAFLTAAAVGWFIVSQAINSNFDLTIGDGILRSSIAVIVGAFGGLLLRESGRHFREADTAEDVALSLKALAPFYAGSLEEVQAAARAQVGDAVLVKNVLSRFAHRDAAKHAGEIDTTELPSLVEDATKALNGVKNVASS
;
A
#
# COMPACT_ATOMS: atom_id res chain seq x y z
N MET A 1 -118.57 -7.09 -47.29
CA MET A 1 -119.35 -7.27 -46.04
C MET A 1 -119.83 -5.96 -45.41
N LYS A 2 -119.02 -5.16 -44.70
CA LYS A 2 -119.55 -3.94 -44.02
C LYS A 2 -119.96 -2.81 -44.99
N LEU A 3 -119.26 -2.66 -46.12
CA LEU A 3 -119.62 -1.71 -47.19
C LEU A 3 -121.00 -2.04 -47.79
N GLU A 4 -121.26 -3.31 -48.10
CA GLU A 4 -122.55 -3.78 -48.64
C GLU A 4 -123.68 -3.60 -47.62
N ALA A 5 -123.41 -3.82 -46.33
CA ALA A 5 -124.37 -3.59 -45.26
C ALA A 5 -124.75 -2.10 -45.11
N LEU A 6 -123.78 -1.18 -45.26
CA LEU A 6 -124.05 0.27 -45.23
C LEU A 6 -124.79 0.75 -46.49
N GLN A 7 -124.52 0.14 -47.65
CA GLN A 7 -125.22 0.43 -48.90
C GLN A 7 -126.70 0.05 -48.83
N ALA A 8 -127.02 -1.05 -48.14
CA ALA A 8 -128.39 -1.53 -47.96
C ALA A 8 -129.16 -0.83 -46.83
N ALA A 9 -128.47 -0.21 -45.87
CA ALA A 9 -129.09 0.54 -44.78
C ALA A 9 -129.72 1.87 -45.28
N ARG A 10 -130.85 2.25 -44.68
CA ARG A 10 -131.52 3.54 -44.85
C ARG A 10 -131.71 4.20 -43.49
N PHE A 11 -131.46 5.49 -43.42
CA PHE A 11 -131.57 6.30 -42.22
C PHE A 11 -132.67 7.35 -42.38
N ASP A 12 -133.40 7.60 -41.29
CA ASP A 12 -134.63 8.42 -41.32
C ASP A 12 -134.36 9.94 -41.42
N ASP A 13 -133.09 10.36 -41.39
CA ASP A 13 -132.65 11.76 -41.36
C ASP A 13 -131.69 12.05 -42.54
N ALA A 14 -131.89 13.19 -43.21
CA ALA A 14 -131.09 13.61 -44.36
C ALA A 14 -129.60 13.80 -44.03
N GLU A 15 -129.25 14.27 -42.82
CA GLU A 15 -127.85 14.43 -42.43
C GLU A 15 -127.17 13.07 -42.23
N SER A 16 -127.89 12.09 -41.69
CA SER A 16 -127.38 10.72 -41.53
C SER A 16 -127.21 10.02 -42.88
N GLU A 17 -128.11 10.26 -43.84
CA GLU A 17 -127.96 9.77 -45.21
C GLU A 17 -126.75 10.36 -45.94
N GLN A 18 -126.47 11.67 -45.76
CA GLN A 18 -125.29 12.28 -46.36
C GLN A 18 -124.00 11.65 -45.81
N TRP A 19 -123.89 11.47 -44.50
CA TRP A 19 -122.74 10.81 -43.89
C TRP A 19 -122.59 9.34 -44.29
N ARG A 20 -123.71 8.64 -44.52
CA ARG A 20 -123.69 7.29 -45.09
C ARG A 20 -123.04 7.29 -46.47
N HIS A 21 -123.42 8.25 -47.33
CA HIS A 21 -122.81 8.39 -48.66
C HIS A 21 -121.31 8.70 -48.59
N ASP A 22 -120.89 9.64 -47.73
CA ASP A 22 -119.48 10.01 -47.58
C ASP A 22 -118.63 8.82 -47.07
N ILE A 23 -119.14 8.06 -46.08
CA ILE A 23 -118.46 6.88 -45.57
C ILE A 23 -118.38 5.79 -46.65
N ILE A 24 -119.43 5.57 -47.46
CA ILE A 24 -119.39 4.62 -48.57
C ILE A 24 -118.32 5.02 -49.59
N GLU A 25 -118.21 6.31 -49.92
CA GLU A 25 -117.18 6.81 -50.83
C GLU A 25 -115.77 6.52 -50.27
N TRP A 26 -115.52 6.85 -49.00
CA TRP A 26 -114.23 6.58 -48.35
C TRP A 26 -113.86 5.10 -48.36
N LEU A 27 -114.82 4.24 -48.05
CA LEU A 27 -114.61 2.79 -48.06
C LEU A 27 -114.37 2.25 -49.48
N SER A 28 -115.00 2.85 -50.49
CA SER A 28 -114.80 2.47 -51.89
C SER A 28 -113.41 2.86 -52.42
N GLU A 29 -112.90 4.04 -52.04
CA GLU A 29 -111.53 4.47 -52.37
C GLU A 29 -110.49 3.64 -51.63
N ALA A 30 -110.70 3.38 -50.33
CA ALA A 30 -109.84 2.49 -49.55
C ALA A 30 -109.84 1.05 -50.11
N ALA A 31 -110.95 0.56 -50.65
CA ALA A 31 -110.99 -0.75 -51.30
C ALA A 31 -110.05 -0.84 -52.52
N LYS A 32 -109.76 0.28 -53.21
CA LYS A 32 -108.82 0.30 -54.34
C LYS A 32 -107.37 0.02 -53.89
N THR A 33 -106.99 0.40 -52.67
CA THR A 33 -105.63 0.16 -52.12
C THR A 33 -105.38 -1.31 -51.81
N LYS A 34 -106.42 -2.14 -51.64
CA LYS A 34 -106.29 -3.60 -51.45
C LYS A 34 -105.53 -4.29 -52.58
N SER A 35 -105.48 -3.70 -53.77
CA SER A 35 -104.75 -4.24 -54.93
C SER A 35 -103.22 -4.09 -54.85
N THR A 36 -102.70 -3.30 -53.88
CA THR A 36 -101.26 -3.03 -53.76
C THR A 36 -100.52 -4.21 -53.13
N ARG A 37 -99.60 -4.84 -53.87
CA ARG A 37 -98.89 -6.09 -53.51
C ARG A 37 -97.71 -5.92 -52.52
N GLN A 38 -97.76 -4.98 -51.58
CA GLN A 38 -96.67 -4.76 -50.61
C GLN A 38 -97.14 -4.97 -49.16
N PRO A 39 -97.16 -6.22 -48.66
CA PRO A 39 -97.69 -6.56 -47.35
C PRO A 39 -96.97 -5.89 -46.16
N SER A 40 -95.70 -5.50 -46.31
CA SER A 40 -94.93 -4.84 -45.25
C SER A 40 -95.41 -3.42 -44.92
N LEU A 41 -96.06 -2.72 -45.86
CA LEU A 41 -96.57 -1.36 -45.66
C LEU A 41 -97.92 -1.34 -44.92
N TYR A 42 -98.53 -2.50 -44.71
CA TYR A 42 -99.83 -2.64 -44.04
C TYR A 42 -99.73 -3.03 -42.57
N LEU A 43 -98.51 -3.29 -42.07
CA LEU A 43 -98.27 -3.72 -40.70
C LEU A 43 -98.81 -2.67 -39.71
N GLY A 44 -99.80 -3.06 -38.90
CA GLY A 44 -100.45 -2.23 -37.88
C GLY A 44 -101.62 -1.37 -38.38
N VAL A 45 -101.60 -0.91 -39.64
CA VAL A 45 -102.67 -0.06 -40.19
C VAL A 45 -103.94 -0.88 -40.46
N LEU A 46 -103.82 -2.12 -40.94
CA LEU A 46 -105.00 -2.96 -41.23
C LEU A 46 -105.79 -3.33 -39.97
N ASP A 47 -105.12 -3.51 -38.83
CA ASP A 47 -105.77 -3.80 -37.55
C ASP A 47 -106.59 -2.60 -37.09
N GLN A 48 -106.02 -1.40 -37.17
CA GLN A 48 -106.72 -0.16 -36.85
C GLN A 48 -107.91 0.10 -37.79
N VAL A 49 -107.78 -0.22 -39.09
CA VAL A 49 -108.90 -0.11 -40.04
C VAL A 49 -109.97 -1.13 -39.69
N SER A 50 -109.59 -2.38 -39.38
CA SER A 50 -110.52 -3.43 -38.96
C SER A 50 -111.31 -3.02 -37.72
N ASP A 51 -110.65 -2.48 -36.70
CA ASP A 51 -111.28 -2.01 -35.47
C ASP A 51 -112.26 -0.85 -35.74
N ALA A 52 -111.86 0.13 -36.56
CA ALA A 52 -112.73 1.23 -36.97
C ALA A 52 -113.94 0.74 -37.78
N LEU A 53 -113.76 -0.27 -38.63
CA LEU A 53 -114.84 -0.88 -39.43
C LEU A 53 -115.80 -1.72 -38.60
N ASN A 54 -115.31 -2.40 -37.58
CA ASN A 54 -116.15 -3.19 -36.67
C ASN A 54 -117.05 -2.29 -35.83
N GLY A 55 -116.62 -1.05 -35.56
CA GLY A 55 -117.41 -0.02 -34.88
C GLY A 55 -118.51 0.64 -35.72
N LEU A 56 -118.64 0.33 -37.03
CA LEU A 56 -119.70 0.89 -37.88
C LEU A 56 -121.07 0.24 -37.56
N PRO A 57 -122.04 1.01 -37.04
CA PRO A 57 -123.36 0.51 -36.72
C PRO A 57 -124.27 0.49 -37.95
N THR A 58 -125.32 -0.33 -37.89
CA THR A 58 -126.34 -0.44 -38.95
C THR A 58 -127.71 0.09 -38.54
N SER A 59 -127.87 0.54 -37.28
CA SER A 59 -129.11 1.15 -36.79
C SER A 59 -129.03 2.68 -36.81
N THR A 60 -130.15 3.36 -37.06
CA THR A 60 -130.22 4.82 -37.19
C THR A 60 -129.69 5.55 -35.95
N THR A 61 -130.09 5.11 -34.76
CA THR A 61 -129.71 5.76 -33.49
C THR A 61 -128.22 5.61 -33.17
N GLU A 62 -127.64 4.44 -33.43
CA GLU A 62 -126.21 4.22 -33.22
C GLU A 62 -125.38 4.92 -34.29
N PHE A 63 -125.87 5.00 -35.53
CA PHE A 63 -125.20 5.71 -36.62
C PHE A 63 -125.11 7.22 -36.35
N ARG A 64 -126.18 7.84 -35.83
CA ARG A 64 -126.15 9.24 -35.39
C ARG A 64 -125.06 9.49 -34.34
N ARG A 65 -124.89 8.59 -33.39
CA ARG A 65 -123.82 8.67 -32.37
C ARG A 65 -122.44 8.46 -32.95
N PHE A 66 -122.29 7.52 -33.90
CA PHE A 66 -121.03 7.23 -34.57
C PHE A 66 -120.51 8.44 -35.36
N VAL A 67 -121.43 9.15 -36.02
CA VAL A 67 -121.15 10.35 -36.81
C VAL A 67 -121.06 11.62 -35.95
N GLY A 68 -121.66 11.62 -34.75
CA GLY A 68 -121.64 12.74 -33.80
C GLY A 68 -122.77 13.76 -34.00
N LEU A 69 -123.90 13.34 -34.57
CA LEU A 69 -125.09 14.17 -34.79
C LEU A 69 -125.94 14.38 -33.52
N ASP A 70 -125.60 13.70 -32.41
CA ASP A 70 -126.23 13.92 -31.10
C ASP A 70 -125.56 15.10 -30.38
N TYR A 71 -126.38 16.06 -29.93
CA TYR A 71 -125.98 17.27 -29.21
C TYR A 71 -125.05 16.91 -28.05
N ASN A 72 -123.84 17.49 -28.06
CA ASN A 72 -122.82 17.45 -27.01
C ASN A 72 -121.71 16.38 -27.16
N SER A 73 -120.94 16.42 -28.26
CA SER A 73 -119.67 15.70 -28.34
C SER A 73 -118.49 16.62 -28.70
N SER A 74 -117.72 16.99 -27.68
CA SER A 74 -116.37 17.59 -27.80
C SER A 74 -115.27 16.54 -28.03
N ARG A 75 -115.66 15.30 -28.38
CA ARG A 75 -114.76 14.17 -28.65
C ARG A 75 -114.70 13.94 -30.16
N PRO A 76 -113.53 13.57 -30.72
CA PRO A 76 -113.44 13.19 -32.13
C PRO A 76 -114.42 12.05 -32.39
N THR A 77 -115.27 12.22 -33.40
CA THR A 77 -116.32 11.25 -33.71
C THR A 77 -115.68 9.96 -34.21
N SER A 78 -116.31 8.82 -33.96
CA SER A 78 -115.80 7.53 -34.47
C SER A 78 -115.66 7.55 -36.00
N ALA A 79 -116.48 8.37 -36.69
CA ALA A 79 -116.33 8.68 -38.12
C ALA A 79 -115.02 9.41 -38.47
N GLN A 80 -114.52 10.33 -37.63
CA GLN A 80 -113.22 10.97 -37.83
C GLN A 80 -112.06 9.98 -37.64
N ASN A 81 -112.16 9.10 -36.64
CA ASN A 81 -111.17 8.04 -36.46
C ASN A 81 -111.13 7.13 -37.69
N LEU A 82 -112.30 6.73 -38.22
CA LEU A 82 -112.37 5.99 -39.48
C LEU A 82 -111.68 6.75 -40.62
N ALA A 83 -111.96 8.05 -40.79
CA ALA A 83 -111.34 8.85 -41.84
C ALA A 83 -109.80 8.93 -41.71
N VAL A 84 -109.29 9.12 -40.50
CA VAL A 84 -107.85 9.19 -40.23
C VAL A 84 -107.18 7.85 -40.53
N THR A 85 -107.77 6.75 -40.08
CA THR A 85 -107.19 5.42 -40.31
C THR A 85 -107.25 5.03 -41.80
N LEU A 86 -108.32 5.40 -42.51
CA LEU A 86 -108.41 5.18 -43.96
C LEU A 86 -107.38 6.00 -44.74
N ARG A 87 -107.02 7.21 -44.29
CA ARG A 87 -105.92 8.00 -44.88
C ARG A 87 -104.53 7.41 -44.61
N GLY A 88 -104.39 6.59 -43.57
CA GLY A 88 -103.15 5.88 -43.26
C GLY A 88 -102.87 4.68 -44.15
N LEU A 89 -103.84 4.26 -44.99
CA LEU A 89 -103.61 3.19 -45.96
C LEU A 89 -102.58 3.66 -47.01
N PRO A 90 -101.60 2.80 -47.37
CA PRO A 90 -100.64 3.15 -48.40
C PRO A 90 -101.38 3.45 -49.69
N LEU A 91 -101.06 4.59 -50.31
CA LEU A 91 -101.58 4.95 -51.62
C LEU A 91 -101.28 3.81 -52.60
N PRO A 92 -102.19 3.52 -53.55
CA PRO A 92 -101.91 2.51 -54.56
C PRO A 92 -100.60 2.90 -55.26
N ALA A 93 -99.73 1.91 -55.49
CA ALA A 93 -98.48 2.13 -56.20
C ALA A 93 -98.78 2.94 -57.48
N PRO A 94 -98.04 4.01 -57.78
CA PRO A 94 -98.25 4.75 -59.02
C PRO A 94 -98.18 3.74 -60.16
N LYS A 95 -99.20 3.73 -61.02
CA LYS A 95 -99.38 2.71 -62.07
C LYS A 95 -98.19 2.63 -63.03
N GLU A 96 -97.30 3.62 -62.99
CA GLU A 96 -96.06 3.70 -63.74
C GLU A 96 -94.97 4.24 -62.81
N ILE A 97 -94.29 3.36 -62.05
CA ILE A 97 -92.97 3.73 -61.53
C ILE A 97 -92.08 3.88 -62.77
N PRO A 98 -91.53 5.07 -63.04
CA PRO A 98 -90.72 5.28 -64.22
C PRO A 98 -89.50 4.34 -64.13
N LYS A 99 -89.17 3.67 -65.24
CA LYS A 99 -88.02 2.74 -65.33
C LYS A 99 -86.73 3.33 -64.75
N SER A 100 -86.57 4.65 -64.86
CA SER A 100 -85.44 5.40 -64.29
C SER A 100 -85.27 5.25 -62.78
N TYR A 101 -86.34 5.09 -62.00
CA TYR A 101 -86.25 4.92 -60.54
C TYR A 101 -85.76 3.50 -60.17
N ILE A 102 -86.19 2.49 -60.93
CA ILE A 102 -85.71 1.10 -60.77
C ILE A 102 -84.22 1.03 -61.14
N GLU A 103 -83.82 1.66 -62.25
CA GLU A 103 -82.42 1.74 -62.66
C GLU A 103 -81.54 2.46 -61.62
N LEU A 104 -82.04 3.52 -60.98
CA LEU A 104 -81.33 4.21 -59.90
C LEU A 104 -81.16 3.32 -58.67
N LEU A 105 -82.20 2.60 -58.26
CA LEU A 105 -82.13 1.65 -57.14
C LEU A 105 -81.18 0.49 -57.45
N GLU A 106 -81.24 -0.10 -58.65
CA GLU A 106 -80.31 -1.15 -59.07
C GLU A 106 -78.87 -0.65 -59.10
N ARG A 107 -78.65 0.59 -59.54
CA ARG A 107 -77.33 1.24 -59.50
C ARG A 107 -76.85 1.43 -58.06
N GLU A 108 -77.71 1.89 -57.16
CA GLU A 108 -77.35 2.09 -55.76
C GLU A 108 -77.07 0.77 -55.04
N ILE A 109 -77.89 -0.27 -55.28
CA ILE A 109 -77.65 -1.62 -54.76
C ILE A 109 -76.30 -2.12 -55.25
N ARG A 110 -76.00 -1.99 -56.56
CA ARG A 110 -74.72 -2.42 -57.12
C ARG A 110 -73.53 -1.71 -56.47
N VAL A 111 -73.57 -0.39 -56.35
CA VAL A 111 -72.51 0.40 -55.71
C VAL A 111 -72.32 0.01 -54.24
N ARG A 112 -73.42 -0.26 -53.51
CA ARG A 112 -73.34 -0.69 -52.11
C ARG A 112 -72.78 -2.11 -51.99
N THR A 113 -73.15 -3.02 -52.88
CA THR A 113 -72.61 -4.39 -52.91
C THR A 113 -71.12 -4.37 -53.23
N GLU A 114 -70.69 -3.65 -54.27
CA GLU A 114 -69.26 -3.49 -54.61
C GLU A 114 -68.46 -2.93 -53.42
N ARG A 115 -68.98 -1.91 -52.74
CA ARG A 115 -68.34 -1.36 -51.55
C ARG A 115 -68.29 -2.35 -50.38
N LEU A 116 -69.31 -3.18 -50.20
CA LEU A 116 -69.31 -4.22 -49.17
C LEU A 116 -68.29 -5.31 -49.49
N ASP A 117 -68.15 -5.69 -50.75
CA ASP A 117 -67.15 -6.64 -51.21
C ASP A 117 -65.73 -6.08 -50.98
N ASP A 118 -65.47 -4.83 -51.35
CA ASP A 118 -64.18 -4.14 -51.10
C ASP A 118 -63.85 -4.09 -49.60
N LEU A 119 -64.83 -3.73 -48.75
CA LEU A 119 -64.66 -3.70 -47.30
C LEU A 119 -64.39 -5.10 -46.74
N SER A 120 -65.09 -6.13 -47.25
CA SER A 120 -64.86 -7.51 -46.82
C SER A 120 -63.44 -7.96 -47.17
N SER A 121 -62.96 -7.62 -48.37
CA SER A 121 -61.60 -7.93 -48.80
C SER A 121 -60.56 -7.20 -47.94
N SER A 122 -60.77 -5.91 -47.66
CA SER A 122 -59.87 -5.13 -46.80
C SER A 122 -59.84 -5.68 -45.36
N ILE A 123 -60.98 -6.11 -44.81
CA ILE A 123 -61.03 -6.77 -43.49
C ILE A 123 -60.19 -8.03 -43.51
N THR A 124 -60.38 -8.92 -44.49
CA THR A 124 -59.60 -10.17 -44.57
C THR A 124 -58.09 -9.92 -44.73
N GLU A 125 -57.69 -8.90 -45.49
CA GLU A 125 -56.29 -8.51 -45.64
C GLU A 125 -55.71 -7.99 -44.32
N THR A 126 -56.46 -7.14 -43.60
CA THR A 126 -56.01 -6.63 -42.30
C THR A 126 -55.95 -7.72 -41.23
N GLU A 127 -56.87 -8.69 -41.24
CA GLU A 127 -56.85 -9.83 -40.33
C GLU A 127 -55.64 -10.72 -40.60
N ALA A 128 -55.34 -11.01 -41.87
CA ALA A 128 -54.15 -11.77 -42.25
C ALA A 128 -52.86 -11.07 -41.82
N ALA A 129 -52.75 -9.76 -42.07
CA ALA A 129 -51.59 -8.97 -41.65
C ALA A 129 -51.46 -8.89 -40.12
N LEU A 130 -52.57 -8.86 -39.38
CA LEU A 130 -52.57 -8.84 -37.93
C LEU A 130 -52.14 -10.20 -37.35
N GLN A 131 -52.58 -11.31 -37.94
CA GLN A 131 -52.12 -12.66 -37.59
C GLN A 131 -50.62 -12.85 -37.86
N GLU A 132 -50.11 -12.37 -38.99
CA GLU A 132 -48.67 -12.41 -39.30
C GLU A 132 -47.87 -11.59 -38.28
N ARG A 133 -48.34 -10.39 -37.94
CA ARG A 133 -47.72 -9.56 -36.89
C ARG A 133 -47.77 -10.21 -35.52
N GLN A 134 -48.86 -10.89 -35.19
CA GLN A 134 -48.97 -11.62 -33.92
C GLN A 134 -47.95 -12.76 -33.88
N HIS A 135 -47.85 -13.55 -34.95
CA HIS A 135 -46.88 -14.64 -35.01
C HIS A 135 -45.43 -14.13 -34.91
N THR A 136 -45.10 -13.03 -35.59
CA THR A 136 -43.75 -12.43 -35.50
C THR A 136 -43.46 -11.90 -34.09
N LEU A 137 -44.44 -11.32 -33.40
CA LEU A 137 -44.28 -10.91 -31.99
C LEU A 137 -44.08 -12.10 -31.05
N GLU A 138 -44.81 -13.20 -31.25
CA GLU A 138 -44.65 -14.43 -30.46
C GLU A 138 -43.26 -15.04 -30.68
N SER A 139 -42.78 -15.08 -31.93
CA SER A 139 -41.41 -15.51 -32.25
C SER A 139 -40.37 -14.61 -31.59
N LEU A 140 -40.52 -13.29 -31.71
CA LEU A 140 -39.58 -12.33 -31.13
C LEU A 140 -39.56 -12.42 -29.60
N ALA A 141 -40.72 -12.66 -28.96
CA ALA A 141 -40.80 -12.87 -27.53
C ALA A 141 -40.03 -14.14 -27.10
N GLN A 142 -40.13 -15.22 -27.88
CA GLN A 142 -39.39 -16.45 -27.64
C GLN A 142 -37.87 -16.25 -27.82
N ASP A 143 -37.46 -15.50 -28.85
CA ASP A 143 -36.04 -15.17 -29.08
C ASP A 143 -35.47 -14.32 -27.94
N VAL A 144 -36.23 -13.33 -27.46
CA VAL A 144 -35.83 -12.49 -26.32
C VAL A 144 -35.67 -13.32 -25.05
N GLU A 145 -36.57 -14.28 -24.80
CA GLU A 145 -36.46 -15.14 -23.62
C GLU A 145 -35.27 -16.09 -23.73
N THR A 146 -34.98 -16.60 -24.93
CA THR A 146 -33.79 -17.42 -25.21
C THR A 146 -32.52 -16.62 -24.96
N LEU A 147 -32.43 -15.40 -25.50
CA LEU A 147 -31.29 -14.51 -25.28
C LEU A 147 -31.12 -14.12 -23.82
N ARG A 148 -32.21 -13.93 -23.06
CA ARG A 148 -32.14 -13.68 -21.62
C ARG A 148 -31.55 -14.87 -20.88
N ALA A 149 -32.00 -16.08 -21.18
CA ALA A 149 -31.45 -17.29 -20.58
C ALA A 149 -29.96 -17.46 -20.89
N GLU A 150 -29.54 -17.21 -22.14
CA GLU A 150 -28.13 -17.23 -22.54
C GLU A 150 -27.30 -16.17 -21.79
N ILE A 151 -27.79 -14.93 -21.68
CA ILE A 151 -27.12 -13.85 -20.95
C ILE A 151 -26.97 -14.21 -19.46
N ASP A 152 -27.99 -14.78 -18.84
CA ASP A 152 -27.93 -15.18 -17.44
C ASP A 152 -26.96 -16.36 -17.22
N GLN A 153 -26.91 -17.30 -18.16
CA GLN A 153 -25.93 -18.37 -18.16
C GLN A 153 -24.49 -17.84 -18.31
N GLU A 154 -24.25 -16.93 -19.25
CA GLU A 154 -22.93 -16.31 -19.44
C GLU A 154 -22.50 -15.49 -18.22
N ARG A 155 -23.43 -14.78 -17.58
CA ARG A 155 -23.16 -14.08 -16.30
C ARG A 155 -22.76 -15.04 -15.19
N ALA A 156 -23.43 -16.19 -15.09
CA ALA A 156 -23.06 -17.23 -14.12
C ALA A 156 -21.68 -17.82 -14.43
N ASN A 157 -21.35 -18.05 -15.70
CA ASN A 157 -20.03 -18.52 -16.14
C ASN A 157 -18.94 -17.50 -15.79
N ILE A 158 -19.16 -16.20 -16.08
CA ILE A 158 -18.21 -15.13 -15.76
C ILE A 158 -18.00 -15.04 -14.25
N ALA A 159 -19.07 -15.13 -13.45
CA ALA A 159 -18.96 -15.11 -11.99
C ALA A 159 -18.14 -16.30 -11.48
N SER A 160 -18.37 -17.50 -12.02
CA SER A 160 -17.61 -18.70 -11.68
C SER A 160 -16.13 -18.56 -12.04
N VAL A 161 -15.81 -18.16 -13.28
CA VAL A 161 -14.42 -17.95 -13.73
C VAL A 161 -13.75 -16.86 -12.90
N SER A 162 -14.43 -15.78 -12.58
CA SER A 162 -13.89 -14.71 -11.74
C SER A 162 -13.53 -15.21 -10.33
N GLU A 163 -14.38 -16.03 -9.71
CA GLU A 163 -14.13 -16.56 -8.37
C GLU A 163 -12.99 -17.59 -8.37
N THR A 164 -12.96 -18.47 -9.37
CA THR A 164 -11.86 -19.43 -9.55
C THR A 164 -10.54 -18.71 -9.80
N THR A 165 -10.51 -17.74 -10.72
CA THR A 165 -9.30 -16.96 -11.04
C THR A 165 -8.81 -16.20 -9.83
N LYS A 166 -9.71 -15.59 -9.04
CA LYS A 166 -9.33 -14.90 -7.81
C LYS A 166 -8.69 -15.85 -6.80
N THR A 167 -9.28 -17.02 -6.60
CA THR A 167 -8.76 -18.04 -5.69
C THR A 167 -7.38 -18.55 -6.15
N GLU A 168 -7.22 -18.79 -7.45
CA GLU A 168 -5.94 -19.19 -8.04
C GLU A 168 -4.87 -18.12 -7.84
N ILE A 169 -5.18 -16.86 -8.18
CA ILE A 169 -4.25 -15.72 -7.99
C ILE A 169 -3.86 -15.57 -6.52
N ASP A 170 -4.82 -15.62 -5.59
CA ASP A 170 -4.54 -15.50 -4.16
C ASP A 170 -3.63 -16.64 -3.66
N SER A 171 -3.87 -17.87 -4.15
CA SER A 171 -3.05 -19.04 -3.82
C SER A 171 -1.62 -18.95 -4.40
N GLU A 172 -1.48 -18.53 -5.66
CA GLU A 172 -0.19 -18.38 -6.31
C GLU A 172 0.61 -17.23 -5.70
N TRP A 173 -0.06 -16.11 -5.41
CA TRP A 173 0.56 -14.96 -4.74
C TRP A 173 1.07 -15.32 -3.36
N THR A 174 0.28 -16.05 -2.57
CA THR A 174 0.69 -16.52 -1.25
C THR A 174 1.91 -17.44 -1.37
N ARG A 175 1.90 -18.39 -2.31
CA ARG A 175 3.04 -19.29 -2.56
C ARG A 175 4.30 -18.53 -2.96
N ILE A 176 4.19 -17.57 -3.89
CA ILE A 176 5.33 -16.76 -4.34
C ILE A 176 5.88 -15.91 -3.18
N ARG A 177 5.00 -15.35 -2.35
CA ARG A 177 5.40 -14.58 -1.18
C ARG A 177 6.16 -15.43 -0.17
N ASP A 178 5.65 -16.63 0.14
CA ASP A 178 6.29 -17.54 1.09
C ASP A 178 7.66 -18.00 0.58
N ASP A 179 7.78 -18.31 -0.72
CA ASP A 179 9.05 -18.66 -1.34
C ASP A 179 10.05 -17.49 -1.28
N TRP A 180 9.59 -16.28 -1.59
CA TRP A 180 10.41 -15.06 -1.50
C TRP A 180 10.87 -14.78 -0.07
N ASP A 181 9.99 -14.90 0.92
CA ASP A 181 10.33 -14.73 2.34
C ASP A 181 11.37 -15.78 2.78
N GLY A 182 11.23 -17.03 2.32
CA GLY A 182 12.22 -18.09 2.54
C GLY A 182 13.58 -17.78 1.91
N MET A 183 13.60 -17.37 0.64
CA MET A 183 14.83 -16.96 -0.06
C MET A 183 15.51 -15.77 0.64
N ARG A 184 14.73 -14.80 1.11
CA ARG A 184 15.24 -13.63 1.82
C ARG A 184 15.89 -14.02 3.14
N GLN A 185 15.22 -14.84 3.95
CA GLN A 185 15.78 -15.32 5.22
C GLN A 185 17.09 -16.08 5.02
N GLN A 186 17.18 -16.92 3.97
CA GLN A 186 18.42 -17.62 3.63
C GLN A 186 19.54 -16.66 3.19
N ALA A 187 19.22 -15.65 2.37
CA ALA A 187 20.18 -14.65 1.93
C ALA A 187 20.69 -13.79 3.09
N ASP A 188 19.80 -13.37 3.98
CA ASP A 188 20.14 -12.58 5.17
C ASP A 188 21.02 -13.41 6.13
N ALA A 189 20.66 -14.67 6.40
CA ALA A 189 21.49 -15.56 7.22
C ALA A 189 22.89 -15.79 6.62
N LYS A 190 22.99 -15.92 5.29
CA LYS A 190 24.28 -16.05 4.60
C LYS A 190 25.12 -14.77 4.72
N ARG A 191 24.50 -13.60 4.52
CA ARG A 191 25.18 -12.30 4.65
C ARG A 191 25.64 -12.04 6.07
N ASP A 192 24.84 -12.39 7.06
CA ASP A 192 25.21 -12.27 8.48
C ASP A 192 26.42 -13.16 8.81
N ALA A 193 26.44 -14.40 8.29
CA ALA A 193 27.60 -15.27 8.42
C ALA A 193 28.86 -14.71 7.75
N GLU A 194 28.75 -14.17 6.53
CA GLU A 194 29.85 -13.50 5.82
C GLU A 194 30.32 -12.24 6.56
N ALA A 195 29.40 -11.45 7.11
CA ALA A 195 29.73 -10.26 7.89
C ALA A 195 30.49 -10.63 9.19
N LEU A 196 30.06 -11.68 9.89
CA LEU A 196 30.76 -12.19 11.06
C LEU A 196 32.17 -12.70 10.72
N ASP A 197 32.35 -13.37 9.58
CA ASP A 197 33.66 -13.79 9.09
C ASP A 197 34.57 -12.59 8.76
N HIS A 198 34.03 -11.56 8.10
CA HIS A 198 34.76 -10.31 7.85
C HIS A 198 35.14 -9.57 9.14
N ILE A 199 34.25 -9.51 10.13
CA ILE A 199 34.55 -8.92 11.43
C ILE A 199 35.65 -9.74 12.14
N ALA A 200 35.59 -11.07 12.10
CA ALA A 200 36.60 -11.94 12.69
C ALA A 200 37.96 -11.77 12.02
N THR A 201 38.01 -11.68 10.69
CA THR A 201 39.26 -11.44 9.95
C THR A 201 39.82 -10.05 10.22
N LEU A 202 38.99 -8.99 10.27
CA LEU A 202 39.43 -7.65 10.67
C LEU A 202 39.94 -7.60 12.12
N ALA A 203 39.29 -8.31 13.04
CA ALA A 203 39.77 -8.44 14.42
C ALA A 203 41.11 -9.19 14.50
N ALA A 204 41.32 -10.19 13.64
CA ALA A 204 42.59 -10.90 13.55
C ALA A 204 43.71 -10.02 12.95
N THR A 205 43.42 -9.26 11.89
CA THR A 205 44.42 -8.37 11.25
C THR A 205 44.79 -7.20 12.15
N THR A 206 43.83 -6.61 12.87
CA THR A 206 44.09 -5.54 13.85
C THR A 206 44.98 -6.04 14.98
N ARG A 207 44.71 -7.23 15.54
CA ARG A 207 45.62 -7.86 16.53
C ARG A 207 47.01 -8.11 15.97
N ALA A 208 47.13 -8.59 14.73
CA ALA A 208 48.43 -8.80 14.10
C ALA A 208 49.19 -7.48 13.89
N ALA A 209 48.50 -6.42 13.47
CA ALA A 209 49.09 -5.09 13.32
C ALA A 209 49.54 -4.49 14.66
N GLU A 210 48.76 -4.69 15.72
CA GLU A 210 49.10 -4.26 17.07
C GLU A 210 50.38 -4.94 17.57
N VAL A 211 50.50 -6.27 17.40
CA VAL A 211 51.71 -7.02 17.76
C VAL A 211 52.93 -6.53 16.97
N LEU A 212 52.77 -6.25 15.66
CA LEU A 212 53.85 -5.71 14.84
C LEU A 212 54.27 -4.30 15.27
N ALA A 213 53.31 -3.42 15.56
CA ALA A 213 53.58 -2.08 16.06
C ALA A 213 54.29 -2.10 17.43
N GLN A 214 53.88 -3.01 18.32
CA GLN A 214 54.52 -3.22 19.62
C GLN A 214 55.96 -3.73 19.47
N HIS A 215 56.21 -4.66 18.54
CA HIS A 215 57.56 -5.15 18.26
C HIS A 215 58.47 -4.03 17.69
N ALA A 216 57.92 -3.18 16.82
CA ALA A 216 58.63 -2.02 16.30
C ALA A 216 58.93 -0.97 17.40
N ALA A 217 57.97 -0.68 18.28
CA ALA A 217 58.16 0.25 19.38
C ALA A 217 59.18 -0.26 20.42
N GLY A 218 59.18 -1.57 20.71
CA GLY A 218 60.17 -2.20 21.60
C GLY A 218 61.59 -2.15 21.04
N SER A 219 61.76 -2.39 19.73
CA SER A 219 63.06 -2.33 19.08
C SER A 219 63.62 -0.91 18.96
N LEU A 220 62.76 0.09 18.74
CA LEU A 220 63.13 1.52 18.73
C LEU A 220 63.67 1.98 20.10
N LYS A 221 62.97 1.67 21.21
CA LYS A 221 63.45 2.05 22.55
C LYS A 221 64.77 1.38 22.92
N ALA A 222 64.98 0.12 22.54
CA ALA A 222 66.25 -0.57 22.75
C ALA A 222 67.40 0.06 21.91
N ALA A 223 67.09 0.57 20.72
CA ALA A 223 68.05 1.28 19.89
C ALA A 223 68.48 2.62 20.51
N ASP A 224 67.55 3.38 21.09
CA ASP A 224 67.85 4.68 21.75
C ASP A 224 68.81 4.52 22.93
N TRP A 225 68.63 3.49 23.77
CA TRP A 225 69.53 3.19 24.89
C TRP A 225 70.92 2.75 24.42
N ASN A 226 71.00 1.97 23.35
CA ASN A 226 72.29 1.59 22.74
C ASN A 226 73.01 2.79 22.12
N GLU A 227 72.27 3.72 21.49
CA GLU A 227 72.85 4.95 20.97
C GLU A 227 73.37 5.84 22.10
N ARG A 228 72.63 5.96 23.20
CA ARG A 228 73.08 6.65 24.42
C ARG A 228 74.37 6.02 24.96
N ALA A 229 74.45 4.70 25.07
CA ALA A 229 75.65 3.99 25.51
C ALA A 229 76.87 4.30 24.61
N LYS A 230 76.67 4.34 23.27
CA LYS A 230 77.73 4.71 22.32
C LYS A 230 78.20 6.15 22.47
N ARG A 231 77.27 7.10 22.69
CA ARG A 231 77.62 8.51 22.93
C ARG A 231 78.43 8.68 24.21
N GLU A 232 78.03 8.03 25.29
CA GLU A 232 78.74 8.08 26.58
C GLU A 232 80.13 7.43 26.50
N ARG A 233 80.29 6.29 25.80
CA ARG A 233 81.63 5.69 25.57
C ARG A 233 82.55 6.62 24.79
N ARG A 234 82.05 7.27 23.74
CA ARG A 234 82.84 8.22 22.97
C ARG A 234 83.25 9.42 23.82
N ALA A 235 82.33 9.99 24.61
CA ALA A 235 82.65 11.06 25.54
C ALA A 235 83.74 10.64 26.53
N ALA A 236 83.62 9.44 27.10
CA ALA A 236 84.62 8.89 28.02
C ALA A 236 86.00 8.70 27.37
N GLN A 237 86.05 8.25 26.11
CA GLN A 237 87.30 8.14 25.34
C GLN A 237 87.94 9.51 25.09
N TRP A 238 87.15 10.52 24.72
CA TRP A 238 87.64 11.89 24.55
C TRP A 238 88.18 12.48 25.86
N ILE A 239 87.51 12.24 26.99
CA ILE A 239 87.98 12.67 28.30
C ILE A 239 89.29 11.97 28.68
N ARG A 240 89.45 10.67 28.39
CA ARG A 240 90.73 9.95 28.58
C ARG A 240 91.84 10.52 27.71
N ALA A 241 91.56 10.82 26.45
CA ALA A 241 92.53 11.46 25.56
C ALA A 241 92.93 12.85 26.10
N GLY A 242 91.97 13.64 26.58
CA GLY A 242 92.23 14.92 27.24
C GLY A 242 93.07 14.78 28.52
N ALA A 243 92.79 13.77 29.34
CA ALA A 243 93.59 13.47 30.53
C ALA A 243 95.03 13.07 30.17
N LEU A 244 95.21 12.24 29.14
CA LEU A 244 96.53 11.82 28.66
C LEU A 244 97.32 13.04 28.13
N ALA A 245 96.67 13.94 27.40
CA ALA A 245 97.28 15.21 26.99
C ALA A 245 97.67 16.09 28.19
N ALA A 246 96.86 16.15 29.24
CA ALA A 246 97.19 16.86 30.48
C ALA A 246 98.41 16.25 31.20
N PHE A 247 98.50 14.92 31.28
CA PHE A 247 99.68 14.26 31.86
C PHE A 247 100.95 14.46 31.03
N LEU A 248 100.85 14.37 29.69
CA LEU A 248 101.98 14.63 28.80
C LEU A 248 102.48 16.08 28.91
N THR A 249 101.56 17.04 29.01
CA THR A 249 101.94 18.46 29.21
C THR A 249 102.56 18.68 30.59
N ALA A 250 102.03 18.09 31.66
CA ALA A 250 102.66 18.15 32.99
C ALA A 250 104.07 17.52 32.98
N ALA A 251 104.26 16.38 32.31
CA ALA A 251 105.56 15.73 32.15
C ALA A 251 106.54 16.59 31.33
N ALA A 252 106.07 17.21 30.24
CA ALA A 252 106.88 18.12 29.42
C ALA A 252 107.29 19.39 30.19
N VAL A 253 106.38 19.97 30.98
CA VAL A 253 106.69 21.10 31.87
C VAL A 253 107.71 20.68 32.93
N GLY A 254 107.52 19.52 33.57
CA GLY A 254 108.48 18.97 34.53
C GLY A 254 109.87 18.76 33.91
N TRP A 255 109.93 18.15 32.72
CA TRP A 255 111.17 17.96 31.97
C TRP A 255 111.83 19.29 31.61
N PHE A 256 111.05 20.28 31.16
CA PHE A 256 111.55 21.62 30.84
C PHE A 256 112.16 22.32 32.06
N ILE A 257 111.50 22.23 33.22
CA ILE A 257 112.02 22.78 34.49
C ILE A 257 113.36 22.13 34.85
N VAL A 258 113.44 20.80 34.79
CA VAL A 258 114.68 20.06 35.09
C VAL A 258 115.79 20.38 34.09
N SER A 259 115.47 20.45 32.79
CA SER A 259 116.44 20.77 31.75
C SER A 259 116.99 22.20 31.86
N GLN A 260 116.14 23.19 32.17
CA GLN A 260 116.61 24.55 32.47
C GLN A 260 117.52 24.57 33.70
N ALA A 261 117.14 23.86 34.78
CA ALA A 261 117.96 23.81 35.98
C ALA A 261 119.36 23.25 35.73
N ILE A 262 119.48 22.20 34.90
CA ILE A 262 120.78 21.62 34.51
C ILE A 262 121.60 22.62 33.67
N ASN A 263 120.99 23.26 32.67
CA ASN A 263 121.70 24.19 31.78
C ASN A 263 122.13 25.49 32.47
N SER A 264 121.46 25.87 33.55
CA SER A 264 121.73 27.09 34.33
C SER A 264 122.57 26.84 35.59
N ASN A 265 123.33 25.72 35.67
CA ASN A 265 124.16 25.36 36.83
C ASN A 265 123.40 25.36 38.17
N PHE A 266 122.11 24.98 38.15
CA PHE A 266 121.22 24.97 39.31
C PHE A 266 121.00 26.33 39.99
N ASP A 267 121.28 27.44 39.31
CA ASP A 267 121.01 28.80 39.80
C ASP A 267 119.54 29.20 39.54
N LEU A 268 118.60 28.34 39.93
CA LEU A 268 117.19 28.70 39.96
C LEU A 268 116.89 29.42 41.28
N THR A 269 116.46 30.68 41.20
CA THR A 269 115.81 31.35 42.32
C THR A 269 114.68 30.47 42.86
N ILE A 270 114.71 30.18 44.16
CA ILE A 270 113.77 29.30 44.87
C ILE A 270 112.30 29.62 44.52
N GLY A 271 111.97 30.90 44.31
CA GLY A 271 110.63 31.35 43.90
C GLY A 271 110.16 30.86 42.52
N ASP A 272 111.05 30.76 41.53
CA ASP A 272 110.68 30.36 40.15
C ASP A 272 110.49 28.83 40.05
N GLY A 273 111.27 28.04 40.80
CA GLY A 273 111.11 26.60 40.89
C GLY A 273 109.78 26.18 41.55
N ILE A 274 109.36 26.88 42.60
CA ILE A 274 108.08 26.61 43.29
C ILE A 274 106.89 26.96 42.39
N LEU A 275 106.94 28.11 41.70
CA LEU A 275 105.83 28.54 40.85
C LEU A 275 105.63 27.59 39.65
N ARG A 276 106.71 27.15 39.00
CA ARG A 276 106.61 26.23 37.85
C ARG A 276 106.25 24.80 38.25
N SER A 277 106.73 24.31 39.40
CA SER A 277 106.32 23.00 39.91
C SER A 277 104.85 22.98 40.37
N SER A 278 104.35 24.09 40.93
CA SER A 278 102.94 24.22 41.29
C SER A 278 102.00 24.08 40.08
N ILE A 279 102.40 24.62 38.92
CA ILE A 279 101.65 24.50 37.66
C ILE A 279 101.60 23.04 37.21
N ALA A 280 102.72 22.32 37.26
CA ALA A 280 102.75 20.89 36.90
C ALA A 280 101.87 20.04 37.82
N VAL A 281 101.83 20.35 39.13
CA VAL A 281 100.95 19.68 40.10
C VAL A 281 99.47 19.97 39.81
N ILE A 282 99.12 21.22 39.50
CA ILE A 282 97.73 21.59 39.15
C ILE A 282 97.28 20.90 37.85
N VAL A 283 98.13 20.90 36.82
CA VAL A 283 97.84 20.23 35.54
C VAL A 283 97.71 18.70 35.75
N GLY A 284 98.58 18.11 36.57
CA GLY A 284 98.48 16.70 36.95
C GLY A 284 97.20 16.36 37.72
N ALA A 285 96.78 17.23 38.66
CA ALA A 285 95.53 17.07 39.40
C ALA A 285 94.31 17.18 38.48
N PHE A 286 94.34 18.10 37.51
CA PHE A 286 93.31 18.22 36.49
C PHE A 286 93.23 16.97 35.60
N GLY A 287 94.36 16.42 35.17
CA GLY A 287 94.43 15.13 34.47
C GLY A 287 93.84 13.98 35.29
N GLY A 288 94.10 13.95 36.61
CA GLY A 288 93.51 12.98 37.53
C GLY A 288 91.99 13.09 37.66
N LEU A 289 91.45 14.32 37.72
CA LEU A 289 90.01 14.57 37.73
C LEU A 289 89.35 14.13 36.42
N LEU A 290 89.96 14.43 35.27
CA LEU A 290 89.48 13.97 33.97
C LEU A 290 89.45 12.43 33.89
N LEU A 291 90.47 11.72 34.38
CA LEU A 291 90.44 10.26 34.44
C LEU A 291 89.28 9.73 35.30
N ARG A 292 89.06 10.34 36.47
CA ARG A 292 87.95 9.96 37.36
C ARG A 292 86.60 10.15 36.67
N GLU A 293 86.43 11.26 35.95
CA GLU A 293 85.21 11.57 35.23
C GLU A 293 84.99 10.67 34.01
N SER A 294 86.05 10.35 33.26
CA SER A 294 85.97 9.35 32.19
C SER A 294 85.51 7.99 32.72
N GLY A 295 85.95 7.63 33.93
CA GLY A 295 85.52 6.42 34.62
C GLY A 295 84.05 6.44 35.01
N ARG A 296 83.44 7.62 35.19
CA ARG A 296 82.00 7.76 35.40
C ARG A 296 81.22 7.52 34.10
N HIS A 297 81.63 8.16 33.01
CA HIS A 297 80.97 8.02 31.71
C HIS A 297 81.04 6.59 31.13
N PHE A 298 82.15 5.86 31.35
CA PHE A 298 82.20 4.44 30.98
C PHE A 298 81.18 3.59 31.74
N ARG A 299 81.02 3.83 33.05
CA ARG A 299 80.05 3.10 33.87
C ARG A 299 78.62 3.43 33.46
N GLU A 300 78.33 4.70 33.20
CA GLU A 300 77.02 5.12 32.70
C GLU A 300 76.72 4.50 31.32
N ALA A 301 77.73 4.36 30.47
CA ALA A 301 77.58 3.66 29.20
C ALA A 301 77.32 2.15 29.38
N ASP A 302 78.05 1.48 30.26
CA ASP A 302 77.84 0.05 30.55
C ASP A 302 76.45 -0.19 31.14
N THR A 303 75.97 0.71 32.03
CA THR A 303 74.60 0.63 32.55
C THR A 303 73.55 0.82 31.45
N ALA A 304 73.77 1.74 30.51
CA ALA A 304 72.86 1.96 29.40
C ALA A 304 72.84 0.78 28.42
N GLU A 305 73.99 0.11 28.23
CA GLU A 305 74.08 -1.12 27.42
C GLU A 305 73.40 -2.31 28.11
N ASP A 306 73.57 -2.48 29.41
CA ASP A 306 72.86 -3.51 30.20
C ASP A 306 71.34 -3.28 30.17
N VAL A 307 70.89 -2.02 30.26
CA VAL A 307 69.46 -1.68 30.08
C VAL A 307 69.01 -2.00 28.65
N ALA A 308 69.80 -1.67 27.62
CA ALA A 308 69.44 -2.00 26.24
C ALA A 308 69.37 -3.52 25.99
N LEU A 309 70.31 -4.29 26.54
CA LEU A 309 70.35 -5.74 26.45
C LEU A 309 69.21 -6.40 27.22
N SER A 310 68.91 -5.91 28.43
CA SER A 310 67.79 -6.42 29.23
C SER A 310 66.44 -6.15 28.56
N LEU A 311 66.22 -4.94 28.01
CA LEU A 311 65.03 -4.62 27.23
C LEU A 311 64.92 -5.48 25.96
N LYS A 312 66.04 -5.77 25.28
CA LYS A 312 66.07 -6.65 24.11
C LYS A 312 65.78 -8.10 24.47
N ALA A 313 66.25 -8.57 25.63
CA ALA A 313 66.01 -9.92 26.14
C ALA A 313 64.60 -10.10 26.71
N LEU A 314 64.00 -9.04 27.25
CA LEU A 314 62.64 -9.03 27.76
C LEU A 314 61.58 -8.97 26.66
N ALA A 315 61.89 -8.37 25.51
CA ALA A 315 60.96 -8.21 24.39
C ALA A 315 60.10 -9.45 24.06
N PRO A 316 60.62 -10.70 24.03
CA PRO A 316 59.81 -11.89 23.79
C PRO A 316 58.87 -12.29 24.94
N PHE A 317 59.13 -11.88 26.19
CA PHE A 317 58.38 -12.35 27.36
C PHE A 317 57.10 -11.57 27.65
N TYR A 318 56.97 -10.33 27.16
CA TYR A 318 55.80 -9.47 27.39
C TYR A 318 55.04 -9.18 26.09
N ALA A 319 55.43 -9.81 24.97
CA ALA A 319 54.82 -9.64 23.65
C ALA A 319 53.33 -10.05 23.56
N GLY A 320 52.75 -10.60 24.64
CA GLY A 320 51.34 -10.98 24.73
C GLY A 320 50.60 -10.48 25.97
N SER A 321 51.18 -9.59 26.79
CA SER A 321 50.50 -9.02 27.97
C SER A 321 49.81 -7.69 27.67
N LEU A 322 48.84 -7.29 28.52
CA LEU A 322 48.10 -6.02 28.40
C LEU A 322 49.05 -4.80 28.47
N GLU A 323 48.70 -3.72 27.77
CA GLU A 323 49.55 -2.53 27.56
C GLU A 323 50.08 -1.92 28.87
N GLU A 324 49.23 -1.84 29.90
CA GLU A 324 49.61 -1.34 31.23
C GLU A 324 50.68 -2.22 31.90
N VAL A 325 50.59 -3.54 31.76
CA VAL A 325 51.54 -4.49 32.32
C VAL A 325 52.88 -4.41 31.58
N GLN A 326 52.86 -4.20 30.26
CA GLN A 326 54.08 -3.98 29.48
C GLN A 326 54.78 -2.66 29.83
N ALA A 327 54.01 -1.58 30.02
CA ALA A 327 54.56 -0.28 30.40
C ALA A 327 55.15 -0.32 31.82
N ALA A 328 54.44 -0.92 32.78
CA ALA A 328 54.91 -1.12 34.14
C ALA A 328 56.16 -2.01 34.19
N ALA A 329 56.20 -3.12 33.43
CA ALA A 329 57.39 -3.98 33.37
C ALA A 329 58.62 -3.25 32.79
N ARG A 330 58.44 -2.42 31.76
CA ARG A 330 59.54 -1.60 31.19
C ARG A 330 60.04 -0.54 32.17
N ALA A 331 59.14 0.14 32.88
CA ALA A 331 59.50 1.12 33.90
C ALA A 331 60.22 0.44 35.08
N GLN A 332 59.68 -0.67 35.57
CA GLN A 332 60.22 -1.42 36.70
C GLN A 332 61.56 -2.09 36.37
N VAL A 333 61.82 -2.48 35.12
CA VAL A 333 63.13 -3.02 34.70
C VAL A 333 64.15 -1.91 34.52
N GLY A 334 63.76 -0.76 33.97
CA GLY A 334 64.59 0.45 33.98
C GLY A 334 65.01 0.82 35.40
N ASP A 335 64.03 0.87 36.32
CA ASP A 335 64.26 1.15 37.74
C ASP A 335 65.03 0.04 38.44
N ALA A 336 64.75 -1.24 38.20
CA ALA A 336 65.44 -2.34 38.87
C ALA A 336 66.91 -2.46 38.43
N VAL A 337 67.23 -2.22 37.16
CA VAL A 337 68.62 -2.20 36.70
C VAL A 337 69.35 -0.98 37.24
N LEU A 338 68.71 0.20 37.26
CA LEU A 338 69.26 1.40 37.89
C LEU A 338 69.46 1.22 39.40
N VAL A 339 68.47 0.67 40.11
CA VAL A 339 68.50 0.42 41.55
C VAL A 339 69.48 -0.69 41.92
N LYS A 340 69.62 -1.76 41.13
CA LYS A 340 70.63 -2.81 41.39
C LYS A 340 72.06 -2.28 41.18
N ASN A 341 72.26 -1.37 40.22
CA ASN A 341 73.55 -0.70 40.03
C ASN A 341 73.82 0.36 41.11
N VAL A 342 72.78 1.07 41.59
CA VAL A 342 72.89 2.02 42.72
C VAL A 342 73.08 1.29 44.06
N LEU A 343 72.42 0.16 44.29
CA LEU A 343 72.59 -0.66 45.49
C LEU A 343 73.91 -1.42 45.50
N SER A 344 74.44 -1.89 44.35
CA SER A 344 75.81 -2.42 44.31
C SER A 344 76.85 -1.32 44.58
N ARG A 345 76.58 -0.08 44.15
CA ARG A 345 77.37 1.11 44.48
C ARG A 345 77.37 1.43 45.98
N PHE A 346 76.28 1.19 46.70
CA PHE A 346 76.26 1.29 48.16
C PHE A 346 76.90 0.08 48.82
N ALA A 347 76.63 -1.15 48.36
CA ALA A 347 77.23 -2.36 48.91
C ALA A 347 78.75 -2.35 48.83
N HIS A 348 79.36 -1.88 47.74
CA HIS A 348 80.83 -1.78 47.65
C HIS A 348 81.43 -0.58 48.39
N ARG A 349 80.65 0.48 48.65
CA ARG A 349 81.12 1.64 49.43
C ARG A 349 80.92 1.46 50.93
N ASP A 350 79.88 0.74 51.33
CA ASP A 350 79.56 0.39 52.73
C ASP A 350 80.28 -0.88 53.18
N ALA A 351 80.46 -1.91 52.34
CA ALA A 351 81.29 -3.07 52.73
C ALA A 351 82.77 -2.69 52.97
N ALA A 352 83.26 -1.63 52.33
CA ALA A 352 84.59 -1.07 52.60
C ALA A 352 84.65 -0.16 53.85
N LYS A 353 83.49 0.26 54.40
CA LYS A 353 83.39 1.11 55.60
C LYS A 353 82.82 0.39 56.84
N HIS A 354 82.17 -0.76 56.68
CA HIS A 354 81.52 -1.54 57.73
C HIS A 354 82.12 -2.95 57.92
N ALA A 355 83.37 -3.17 57.51
CA ALA A 355 84.14 -4.37 57.92
C ALA A 355 84.61 -4.32 59.40
N GLY A 356 84.04 -3.43 60.21
CA GLY A 356 84.22 -3.36 61.67
C GLY A 356 82.90 -3.69 62.37
N GLU A 357 82.96 -4.73 63.22
CA GLU A 357 81.97 -5.18 64.22
C GLU A 357 80.49 -5.12 63.82
N ILE A 358 79.98 -6.26 63.33
CA ILE A 358 78.55 -6.56 63.38
C ILE A 358 78.20 -6.82 64.84
N ASP A 359 77.53 -5.86 65.49
CA ASP A 359 76.95 -6.04 66.81
C ASP A 359 75.72 -6.97 66.69
N THR A 360 75.91 -8.24 67.04
CA THR A 360 74.93 -9.31 66.91
C THR A 360 73.80 -9.22 67.94
N THR A 361 73.80 -8.18 68.78
CA THR A 361 72.80 -8.00 69.86
C THR A 361 71.47 -7.41 69.39
N GLU A 362 71.40 -6.76 68.22
CA GLU A 362 70.17 -6.15 67.69
C GLU A 362 69.40 -7.02 66.66
N LEU A 363 69.98 -8.16 66.26
CA LEU A 363 69.32 -9.14 65.38
C LEU A 363 68.03 -9.75 65.96
N PRO A 364 67.92 -10.06 67.26
CA PRO A 364 66.70 -10.62 67.85
C PRO A 364 65.51 -9.63 67.79
N SER A 365 65.73 -8.35 68.04
CA SER A 365 64.67 -7.33 68.00
C SER A 365 64.19 -7.05 66.58
N LEU A 366 65.07 -7.08 65.59
CA LEU A 366 64.70 -6.95 64.17
C LEU A 366 63.88 -8.15 63.67
N VAL A 367 64.17 -9.36 64.16
CA VAL A 367 63.36 -10.56 63.86
C VAL A 367 61.99 -10.49 64.56
N GLU A 368 61.94 -9.98 65.79
CA GLU A 368 60.70 -9.79 66.56
C GLU A 368 59.78 -8.72 65.91
N ASP A 369 60.34 -7.61 65.44
CA ASP A 369 59.60 -6.56 64.74
C ASP A 369 59.09 -7.03 63.36
N ALA A 370 59.88 -7.82 62.63
CA ALA A 370 59.47 -8.42 61.37
C ALA A 370 58.36 -9.48 61.56
N THR A 371 58.40 -10.27 62.64
CA THR A 371 57.33 -11.23 62.95
C THR A 371 56.06 -10.56 63.47
N LYS A 372 56.16 -9.43 64.18
CA LYS A 372 55.01 -8.57 64.54
C LYS A 372 54.33 -7.98 63.31
N ALA A 373 55.11 -7.47 62.35
CA ALA A 373 54.58 -6.94 61.09
C ALA A 373 53.88 -8.02 60.25
N LEU A 374 54.42 -9.24 60.22
CA LEU A 374 53.81 -10.37 59.48
C LEU A 374 52.51 -10.86 60.11
N ASN A 375 52.41 -10.87 61.45
CA ASN A 375 51.20 -11.29 62.16
C ASN A 375 50.12 -10.20 62.21
N GLY A 376 50.49 -8.92 62.18
CA GLY A 376 49.55 -7.79 62.09
C GLY A 376 48.76 -7.76 60.77
N VAL A 377 49.36 -8.22 59.67
CA VAL A 377 48.71 -8.28 58.34
C VAL A 377 47.67 -9.41 58.24
N LYS A 378 47.77 -10.45 59.07
CA LYS A 378 46.83 -11.60 59.02
C LYS A 378 45.46 -11.31 59.65
N ASN A 379 45.37 -10.35 60.58
CA ASN A 379 44.12 -9.99 61.26
C ASN A 379 43.29 -8.92 60.54
N VAL A 380 43.81 -8.31 59.47
CA VAL A 380 43.06 -7.35 58.63
C VAL A 380 42.40 -8.04 57.42
N ALA A 381 42.77 -9.29 57.13
CA ALA A 381 42.21 -10.07 56.02
C ALA A 381 41.06 -11.03 56.42
N SER A 382 40.50 -10.90 57.64
CA SER A 382 39.40 -11.76 58.14
C SER A 382 38.28 -11.01 58.88
N SER A 383 38.10 -9.71 58.61
CA SER A 383 36.93 -8.92 59.02
C SER A 383 36.19 -8.35 57.83
#